data_AF-A0A165WJG2-F1
#
_entry.id   AF-A0A165WJG2-F1
#
_cell.length_a   1.000
_cell.length_b   1.000
_cell.length_c   1.000
_cell.angle_alpha   90.00
_cell.angle_beta   90.00
_cell.angle_gamma   90.00
#
_symmetry.space_group_name_H-M   'P 1'
#
loop_
_entity.id
_entity.type
_entity.pdbx_description
1 polymer ?
#
loop_
_entity_poly.entity_id
_entity_poly.type
_entity_poly.pdbx_seq_one_letter_code
_entity_poly.pdbx_strand_id
1 'polypeptide(L)'
;MPLLLTRRIAVFFGGGERLSFLYAELPGYQQSLLRGRSSQRDALRLLFRRYITRWPEDAQRALRSSRVWLDQPTALQVAVLTSYIQSWLYAHRHYRTVPGQ
;
A
#
# COMPACT_ATOMS: atom_id res chain seq x y z
N MET A 1 -11.28 -15.63 5.25
CA MET A 1 -11.01 -14.82 4.04
C MET A 1 -9.89 -13.75 4.12
N PRO A 2 -9.06 -13.60 5.19
CA PRO A 2 -8.03 -12.54 5.20
C PRO A 2 -6.69 -12.92 4.53
N LEU A 3 -6.32 -14.21 4.54
CA LEU A 3 -5.04 -14.69 4.01
C LEU A 3 -4.87 -14.46 2.50
N LEU A 4 -5.96 -14.48 1.72
CA LEU A 4 -5.91 -14.27 0.27
C LEU A 4 -5.61 -12.82 -0.10
N LEU A 5 -6.12 -11.86 0.69
CA LEU A 5 -5.87 -10.44 0.48
C LEU A 5 -4.39 -10.13 0.77
N THR A 6 -3.88 -10.61 1.91
CA THR A 6 -2.47 -10.45 2.30
C THR A 6 -1.54 -11.10 1.28
N ARG A 7 -1.89 -12.27 0.73
CA ARG A 7 -1.07 -12.97 -0.27
C ARG A 7 -1.02 -12.22 -1.61
N ARG A 8 -2.14 -11.71 -2.12
CA ARG A 8 -2.13 -10.92 -3.37
C ARG A 8 -1.38 -9.60 -3.22
N ILE A 9 -1.49 -8.96 -2.06
CA ILE A 9 -0.79 -7.72 -1.75
C ILE A 9 0.72 -7.96 -1.58
N ALA A 10 1.11 -9.01 -0.85
CA ALA A 10 2.51 -9.40 -0.71
C ALA A 10 3.14 -9.80 -2.06
N VAL A 11 2.38 -10.47 -2.93
CA VAL A 11 2.80 -10.80 -4.31
C VAL A 11 2.91 -9.55 -5.18
N PHE A 12 2.01 -8.57 -5.01
CA PHE A 12 2.05 -7.31 -5.77
C PHE A 12 3.29 -6.49 -5.44
N PHE A 13 3.52 -6.21 -4.16
CA PHE A 13 4.70 -5.48 -3.74
C PHE A 13 5.97 -6.28 -4.04
N GLY A 14 5.87 -7.62 -4.05
CA GLY A 14 6.99 -8.53 -4.22
C GLY A 14 7.93 -8.39 -3.02
N GLY A 15 8.32 -9.49 -2.39
CA GLY A 15 9.38 -9.43 -1.38
C GLY A 15 10.59 -8.64 -1.90
N GLY A 16 11.27 -7.91 -1.01
CA GLY A 16 12.41 -7.04 -1.37
C GLY A 16 12.15 -5.56 -1.05
N GLU A 17 12.75 -4.65 -1.82
CA GLU A 17 12.84 -3.22 -1.48
C GLU A 17 11.50 -2.51 -1.27
N ARG A 18 10.47 -2.86 -2.06
CA ARG A 18 9.12 -2.27 -1.95
C ARG A 18 8.47 -2.59 -0.61
N LEU A 19 8.55 -3.86 -0.20
CA LEU A 19 8.04 -4.31 1.08
C LEU A 19 8.86 -3.72 2.24
N SER A 20 10.20 -3.70 2.12
CA SER A 20 11.08 -3.10 3.12
C SER A 20 10.83 -1.60 3.30
N PHE A 21 10.55 -0.87 2.21
CA PHE A 21 10.15 0.54 2.28
C PHE A 21 8.83 0.73 3.02
N LEU A 22 7.80 -0.08 2.70
CA LEU A 22 6.51 0.01 3.38
C LEU A 22 6.65 -0.31 4.88
N TYR A 23 7.48 -1.28 5.25
CA TYR A 23 7.81 -1.56 6.65
C TYR A 23 8.57 -0.41 7.32
N ALA A 24 9.49 0.26 6.62
CA ALA A 24 10.21 1.40 7.17
C ALA A 24 9.30 2.61 7.43
N GLU A 25 8.28 2.81 6.59
CA GLU A 25 7.30 3.91 6.74
C GLU A 25 6.16 3.57 7.72
N LEU A 26 6.00 2.29 8.09
CA LEU A 26 4.91 1.81 8.95
C LEU A 26 4.87 2.49 10.33
N PRO A 27 5.98 2.68 11.07
CA PRO A 27 5.96 3.35 12.36
C PRO A 27 5.46 4.80 12.27
N GLY A 28 5.90 5.52 11.23
CA GLY A 28 5.47 6.90 10.98
C GLY A 28 3.97 6.99 10.72
N TYR A 29 3.44 6.09 9.88
CA TYR A 29 2.01 5.99 9.63
C TYR A 29 1.22 5.63 10.90
N GLN A 30 1.70 4.67 11.71
CA GLN A 30 1.04 4.26 12.95
C GLN A 30 0.97 5.39 13.98
N GLN A 31 2.02 6.21 14.11
CA GLN A 31 1.97 7.40 14.96
C GLN A 31 0.91 8.40 14.49
N SER A 32 0.75 8.57 13.19
CA SER A 32 -0.29 9.45 12.63
C SER A 32 -1.71 8.93 12.86
N LEU A 33 -1.92 7.61 13.00
CA LEU A 33 -3.22 7.04 13.38
C LEU A 33 -3.67 7.49 14.78
N LEU A 34 -2.72 7.67 15.71
CA LEU A 34 -3.01 8.11 17.08
C LEU A 34 -3.42 9.59 17.15
N ARG A 35 -3.07 10.39 16.14
CA ARG A 35 -3.33 11.83 16.06
C ARG A 35 -4.67 12.19 15.38
N GLY A 36 -5.48 11.19 15.02
CA GLY A 36 -6.81 11.37 14.44
C GLY A 36 -6.89 11.25 12.91
N ARG A 37 -8.12 11.33 12.38
CA ARG A 37 -8.43 10.98 10.97
C ARG A 37 -7.77 11.88 9.93
N SER A 38 -7.61 13.19 10.19
CA SER A 38 -6.93 14.11 9.26
C SER A 38 -5.45 13.75 9.13
N SER A 39 -4.77 13.55 10.28
CA SER A 39 -3.38 13.10 10.34
C SER A 39 -3.16 11.76 9.63
N GLN A 40 -4.10 10.82 9.73
CA GLN A 40 -4.05 9.56 9.00
C GLN A 40 -4.11 9.75 7.47
N ARG A 41 -4.98 10.63 6.98
CA ARG A 41 -5.11 10.91 5.54
C ARG A 41 -3.84 11.56 4.99
N ASP A 42 -3.26 12.50 5.74
CA ASP A 42 -2.04 13.18 5.32
C ASP A 42 -0.82 12.24 5.36
N ALA A 43 -0.72 11.39 6.37
CA ALA A 43 0.31 10.35 6.43
C ALA A 43 0.19 9.35 5.28
N LEU A 44 -1.02 8.94 4.92
CA LEU A 44 -1.25 8.08 3.77
C LEU A 44 -0.82 8.76 2.46
N ARG A 45 -1.18 10.04 2.27
CA ARG A 45 -0.77 10.81 1.07
C ARG A 45 0.74 10.97 0.99
N LEU A 46 1.39 11.23 2.12
CA LEU A 46 2.85 11.36 2.18
C LEU A 46 3.53 10.03 1.85
N LEU A 47 3.08 8.93 2.45
CA LEU A 47 3.58 7.59 2.19
C LEU A 47 3.40 7.22 0.71
N PHE A 48 2.21 7.47 0.15
CA PHE A 48 1.94 7.27 -1.28
C PHE A 48 2.89 8.11 -2.15
N ARG A 49 3.05 9.39 -1.85
CA ARG A 49 3.92 10.31 -2.60
C ARG A 49 5.37 9.81 -2.59
N ARG A 50 5.89 9.40 -1.43
CA ARG A 50 7.25 8.86 -1.33
C ARG A 50 7.40 7.55 -2.09
N TYR A 51 6.39 6.68 -2.00
CA TYR A 51 6.36 5.40 -2.72
C TYR A 51 6.43 5.62 -4.24
N ILE A 52 5.54 6.45 -4.79
CA ILE A 52 5.46 6.66 -6.25
C ILE A 52 6.65 7.45 -6.80
N THR A 53 7.28 8.30 -5.99
CA THR A 53 8.56 8.93 -6.38
C THR A 53 9.66 7.90 -6.58
N ARG A 54 9.65 6.80 -5.82
CA ARG A 54 10.68 5.75 -5.88
C ARG A 54 10.37 4.67 -6.93
N TRP A 55 9.10 4.34 -7.13
CA TRP A 55 8.63 3.36 -8.11
C TRP A 55 7.43 3.88 -8.91
N PRO A 56 7.62 4.86 -9.81
CA PRO A 56 6.54 5.43 -10.61
C PRO A 56 5.83 4.37 -11.48
N GLU A 57 6.55 3.34 -11.92
CA GLU A 57 6.05 2.23 -12.73
C GLU A 57 4.98 1.37 -12.02
N ASP A 58 4.96 1.40 -10.68
CA ASP A 58 4.03 0.59 -9.90
C ASP A 58 2.58 1.06 -10.01
N ALA A 59 2.33 2.33 -10.36
CA ALA A 59 0.96 2.80 -10.62
C ALA A 59 0.34 2.07 -11.82
N GLN A 60 1.09 1.95 -12.92
CA GLN A 60 0.66 1.17 -14.09
C GLN A 60 0.63 -0.33 -13.80
N ARG A 61 1.57 -0.84 -13.01
CA ARG A 61 1.58 -2.25 -12.57
C ARG A 61 0.36 -2.60 -11.72
N ALA A 62 -0.08 -1.69 -10.84
CA ALA A 62 -1.28 -1.84 -10.01
C ALA A 62 -2.54 -1.96 -10.88
N LEU A 63 -2.66 -1.10 -11.89
CA LEU A 63 -3.77 -1.16 -12.85
C LEU A 63 -3.78 -2.47 -13.65
N ARG A 64 -2.61 -2.91 -14.17
CA ARG A 64 -2.51 -4.22 -14.85
C ARG A 64 -2.89 -5.38 -13.94
N SER A 65 -2.52 -5.30 -12.66
CA SER A 65 -2.80 -6.34 -11.66
C SER A 65 -4.26 -6.38 -11.21
N SER A 66 -4.97 -5.25 -11.26
CA SER A 66 -6.39 -5.18 -10.90
C SER A 66 -7.31 -5.76 -11.98
N ARG A 67 -6.78 -6.23 -13.12
CA ARG A 67 -7.54 -6.68 -14.31
C ARG A 67 -8.54 -5.64 -14.81
N VAL A 68 -8.38 -4.38 -14.42
CA VAL A 68 -9.16 -3.26 -14.97
C VAL A 68 -8.53 -2.91 -16.31
N TRP A 69 -9.02 -3.57 -17.36
CA TRP A 69 -8.66 -3.29 -18.74
C TRP A 69 -9.45 -2.09 -19.22
N LEU A 70 -8.98 -0.92 -18.84
CA LEU A 70 -9.48 0.32 -19.36
C LEU A 70 -8.27 1.19 -19.67
N ASP A 71 -8.29 1.80 -20.85
CA ASP A 71 -7.33 2.79 -21.35
C ASP A 71 -7.53 4.10 -20.55
N GLN A 72 -7.35 4.00 -19.24
CA GLN A 72 -7.91 4.92 -18.26
C GLN A 72 -6.86 5.89 -17.72
N PRO A 73 -7.31 7.05 -17.24
CA PRO A 73 -6.45 8.17 -16.92
C PRO A 73 -5.54 7.84 -15.73
N THR A 74 -4.41 8.56 -15.65
CA THR A 74 -3.40 8.47 -14.58
C THR A 74 -4.01 8.50 -13.17
N ALA A 75 -5.15 9.18 -12.99
CA ALA A 75 -5.90 9.22 -11.74
C ALA A 75 -6.39 7.83 -11.27
N LEU A 76 -6.84 6.96 -12.18
CA LEU A 76 -7.26 5.61 -11.82
C LEU A 76 -6.06 4.75 -11.39
N GLN A 77 -4.93 4.87 -12.09
CA GLN A 77 -3.69 4.15 -11.75
C GLN A 77 -3.24 4.48 -10.31
N VAL A 78 -3.27 5.77 -9.98
CA VAL A 78 -2.98 6.30 -8.64
C VAL A 78 -3.98 5.79 -7.60
N ALA A 79 -5.28 5.77 -7.93
CA ALA A 79 -6.32 5.29 -7.02
C ALA A 79 -6.17 3.80 -6.71
N VAL A 80 -5.89 2.98 -7.72
CA VAL A 80 -5.68 1.52 -7.54
C VAL A 80 -4.45 1.27 -6.69
N LEU A 81 -3.31 1.93 -6.96
CA LEU A 81 -2.11 1.75 -6.13
C LEU A 81 -2.32 2.24 -4.69
N THR A 82 -3.01 3.37 -4.50
CA THR A 82 -3.38 3.87 -3.17
C THR A 82 -4.21 2.83 -2.40
N SER A 83 -5.16 2.18 -3.08
CA SER A 83 -5.98 1.11 -2.49
C SER A 83 -5.16 -0.11 -2.07
N TYR A 84 -4.14 -0.50 -2.84
CA TYR A 84 -3.23 -1.59 -2.49
C TYR A 84 -2.42 -1.26 -1.23
N ILE A 85 -1.88 -0.04 -1.14
CA ILE A 85 -1.14 0.45 0.04
C ILE A 85 -2.06 0.51 1.26
N GLN A 86 -3.27 1.04 1.12
CA GLN A 86 -4.26 1.07 2.20
C GLN A 86 -4.62 -0.33 2.68
N SER A 87 -4.80 -1.27 1.75
CA SER A 87 -5.12 -2.66 2.08
C SER A 87 -3.97 -3.35 2.79
N TRP A 88 -2.72 -3.05 2.41
CA TRP A 88 -1.52 -3.50 3.13
C TRP A 88 -1.47 -2.96 4.56
N LEU A 89 -1.65 -1.64 4.74
CA LEU A 89 -1.68 -1.00 6.06
C LEU A 89 -2.81 -1.54 6.94
N TYR A 90 -3.99 -1.75 6.36
CA TYR A 90 -5.11 -2.39 7.04
C TYR A 90 -4.77 -3.81 7.46
N ALA A 91 -4.15 -4.58 6.57
CA ALA A 91 -3.75 -5.95 6.87
C ALA A 91 -2.76 -5.99 8.03
N HIS A 92 -1.74 -5.13 8.04
CA HIS A 92 -0.75 -5.07 9.13
C HIS A 92 -1.32 -4.54 10.47
N ARG A 93 -2.38 -3.73 10.42
CA ARG A 93 -3.07 -3.26 11.63
C ARG A 93 -3.93 -4.36 12.26
N HIS A 94 -4.72 -5.06 11.45
CA HIS A 94 -5.74 -6.01 11.91
C HIS A 94 -5.22 -7.43 12.05
N TYR A 95 -4.33 -7.81 11.15
CA TYR A 95 -3.59 -9.05 11.21
C TYR A 95 -2.18 -8.63 11.59
N ARG A 96 -1.91 -8.50 12.90
CA ARG A 96 -0.52 -8.57 13.38
C ARG A 96 0.07 -9.78 12.66
N THR A 97 0.93 -9.55 11.68
CA THR A 97 1.86 -10.55 11.21
C THR A 97 2.63 -10.91 12.45
N VAL A 98 2.22 -11.99 13.11
CA VAL A 98 3.09 -12.90 13.83
C VAL A 98 4.17 -13.23 12.80
N PRO A 99 5.38 -12.66 12.90
CA PRO A 99 6.50 -13.16 12.15
C PRO A 99 7.08 -14.28 13.02
N GLY A 100 6.65 -15.53 12.77
CA GLY A 100 7.17 -16.70 13.51
C GLY A 100 6.46 -16.95 14.86
N GLN A 101 6.24 -18.17 15.37
CA GLN A 101 7.16 -19.31 15.37
C GLN A 101 8.63 -18.93 15.47
#